data_AF-A0A223D106-F1
#
_entry.id   AF-A0A223D106-F1
#
_cell.length_a   1.000
_cell.length_b   1.000
_cell.length_c   1.000
_cell.angle_alpha   90.00
_cell.angle_beta   90.00
_cell.angle_gamma   90.00
#
_symmetry.space_group_name_H-M   'P 1'
#
loop_
_entity.id
_entity.type
_entity.pdbx_description
1 polymer ?
#
loop_
_entity_poly.entity_id
_entity_poly.type
_entity_poly.pdbx_seq_one_letter_code
_entity_poly.pdbx_strand_id
1 'polypeptide(L)'
;MLNFLLIAAVVYLLYTWGVRLQMRAQLFGQAWSALLGYACSLAAGTAASLFVTMSVMERLWPDASVLAVSFISTVLSAMLGEYLHARSFRLSLLMIAPLRSKESKR
;
A
#
# COMPACT_ATOMS: atom_id res chain seq x y z
N MET A 1 -5.99 -22.32 -2.17
CA MET A 1 -6.25 -21.27 -3.19
C MET A 1 -7.17 -20.15 -2.70
N LEU A 2 -8.24 -20.46 -1.93
CA LEU A 2 -9.17 -19.45 -1.40
C LEU A 2 -8.48 -18.32 -0.59
N ASN A 3 -7.59 -18.67 0.34
CA ASN A 3 -6.89 -17.69 1.19
C ASN A 3 -6.05 -16.69 0.38
N PHE A 4 -5.38 -17.16 -0.67
CA PHE A 4 -4.62 -16.31 -1.60
C PHE A 4 -5.54 -15.31 -2.31
N LEU A 5 -6.69 -15.77 -2.82
CA LEU A 5 -7.66 -14.92 -3.50
C LEU A 5 -8.27 -13.87 -2.57
N LEU A 6 -8.59 -14.24 -1.33
CA LEU A 6 -9.10 -13.33 -0.31
C LEU A 6 -8.08 -12.23 0.00
N ILE A 7 -6.82 -12.59 0.22
CA ILE A 7 -5.77 -11.62 0.54
C ILE A 7 -5.48 -10.73 -0.66
N ALA A 8 -5.44 -11.28 -1.88
CA ALA A 8 -5.29 -10.50 -3.10
C ALA A 8 -6.44 -9.50 -3.28
N ALA A 9 -7.69 -9.89 -3.01
CA ALA A 9 -8.84 -9.00 -3.05
C ALA A 9 -8.76 -7.88 -2.00
N VAL A 10 -8.35 -8.20 -0.77
CA VAL A 10 -8.14 -7.21 0.30
C VAL A 10 -7.05 -6.21 -0.08
N VAL A 11 -5.89 -6.68 -0.53
CA VAL A 11 -4.78 -5.84 -0.98
C VAL A 11 -5.22 -4.96 -2.15
N TYR A 12 -5.93 -5.53 -3.13
CA TYR A 12 -6.45 -4.78 -4.27
C TYR A 12 -7.43 -3.68 -3.85
N LEU A 13 -8.39 -3.99 -2.98
CA LEU A 13 -9.35 -3.01 -2.48
C LEU A 13 -8.65 -1.89 -1.70
N LEU A 14 -7.79 -2.24 -0.74
CA LEU A 14 -7.05 -1.27 0.07
C LEU A 14 -6.18 -0.37 -0.80
N TYR A 15 -5.45 -0.93 -1.76
CA TYR A 15 -4.62 -0.16 -2.67
C TYR A 15 -5.45 0.77 -3.55
N THR A 16 -6.52 0.27 -4.15
CA THR A 16 -7.39 1.05 -5.06
C THR A 16 -8.09 2.19 -4.32
N TRP A 17 -8.60 1.94 -3.11
CA TRP A 17 -9.21 2.97 -2.26
C TRP A 17 -8.17 3.97 -1.77
N GLY A 18 -6.98 3.51 -1.38
CA GLY A 18 -5.87 4.37 -0.98
C GLY A 18 -5.47 5.37 -2.08
N VAL A 19 -5.33 4.90 -3.32
CA VAL A 19 -5.04 5.75 -4.49
C VAL A 19 -6.13 6.79 -4.71
N ARG A 20 -7.41 6.40 -4.64
CA ARG A 20 -8.54 7.32 -4.82
C ARG A 20 -8.58 8.40 -3.73
N LEU A 21 -8.32 8.02 -2.48
CA LEU A 21 -8.25 8.94 -1.36
C LEU A 21 -7.09 9.94 -1.51
N GLN A 22 -5.91 9.48 -1.93
CA GLN A 22 -4.77 10.36 -2.19
C GLN A 22 -5.03 11.34 -3.35
N MET A 23 -5.66 10.89 -4.44
CA MET A 23 -6.06 11.80 -5.53
C MET A 23 -7.06 12.86 -5.05
N ARG A 24 -8.08 12.47 -4.28
CA ARG A 24 -9.04 13.42 -3.70
C ARG A 24 -8.36 14.40 -2.76
N ALA A 25 -7.42 13.93 -1.93
CA ALA A 25 -6.66 14.79 -1.04
C ALA A 25 -5.88 15.87 -1.78
N GLN A 26 -5.26 15.50 -2.91
CA GLN A 26 -4.48 16.42 -3.74
C GLN A 26 -5.36 17.43 -4.49
N LEU A 27 -6.56 17.02 -4.94
CA LEU A 27 -7.50 17.90 -5.63
C LEU A 27 -8.22 18.88 -4.69
N PHE A 28 -8.55 18.45 -3.47
CA PHE A 28 -9.35 19.24 -2.53
C PHE A 28 -8.56 19.79 -1.33
N GLY A 29 -7.25 19.54 -1.26
CA GLY A 29 -6.38 19.98 -0.16
C GLY A 29 -6.70 19.34 1.20
N GLN A 30 -7.37 18.20 1.23
CA GLN A 30 -7.86 17.57 2.46
C GLN A 30 -6.81 16.65 3.11
N ALA A 31 -6.11 17.16 4.12
CA ALA A 31 -5.06 16.43 4.86
C ALA A 31 -5.54 15.08 5.44
N TRP A 32 -6.77 15.01 5.97
CA TRP A 32 -7.35 13.77 6.51
C TRP A 32 -7.48 12.66 5.46
N SER A 33 -7.86 13.01 4.24
CA SER A 33 -7.98 12.02 3.15
C SER A 33 -6.62 11.52 2.66
N ALA A 34 -5.57 12.34 2.73
CA ALA A 34 -4.20 11.90 2.46
C ALA A 34 -3.73 10.87 3.51
N LEU A 35 -4.03 11.13 4.78
CA LEU A 35 -3.65 10.27 5.90
C LEU A 35 -4.38 8.92 5.85
N LEU A 36 -5.68 8.93 5.52
CA LEU A 36 -6.44 7.72 5.23
C LEU A 36 -5.88 6.95 4.03
N GLY A 37 -5.49 7.65 2.96
CA GLY A 37 -4.86 7.05 1.80
C GLY A 37 -3.49 6.43 2.10
N TYR A 38 -2.71 7.03 3.00
CA TYR A 38 -1.47 6.46 3.53
C TYR A 38 -1.75 5.21 4.34
N ALA A 39 -2.69 5.28 5.30
CA ALA A 39 -3.08 4.13 6.13
C ALA A 39 -3.57 2.94 5.29
N CYS A 40 -4.35 3.18 4.23
CA CYS A 40 -4.77 2.13 3.30
C CYS A 40 -3.59 1.50 2.54
N SER A 41 -2.59 2.30 2.13
CA SER A 41 -1.40 1.79 1.44
C SER A 41 -0.53 0.95 2.37
N LEU A 42 -0.40 1.40 3.62
CA LEU A 42 0.34 0.71 4.67
C LEU A 42 -0.36 -0.60 5.05
N ALA A 43 -1.70 -0.60 5.17
CA ALA A 43 -2.51 -1.80 5.41
C ALA A 43 -2.46 -2.80 4.24
N ALA A 44 -2.41 -2.32 3.00
CA ALA A 44 -2.22 -3.18 1.83
C ALA A 44 -0.82 -3.84 1.85
N GLY A 45 0.21 -3.05 2.18
CA GLY A 45 1.57 -3.52 2.33
C GLY A 45 1.71 -4.58 3.43
N THR A 46 1.12 -4.32 4.62
CA THR A 46 1.15 -5.26 5.76
C THR A 46 0.40 -6.55 5.48
N ALA A 47 -0.75 -6.51 4.80
CA ALA A 47 -1.49 -7.71 4.44
C ALA A 47 -0.72 -8.59 3.44
N ALA A 48 -0.08 -7.96 2.43
CA ALA A 48 0.72 -8.66 1.44
C ALA A 48 2.00 -9.28 2.05
N SER A 49 2.73 -8.51 2.86
CA SER A 49 3.95 -8.97 3.52
C SER A 49 3.68 -10.08 4.54
N LEU A 50 2.62 -9.99 5.35
CA LEU A 50 2.23 -11.06 6.28
C LEU A 50 1.95 -12.36 5.53
N PHE A 51 1.21 -12.27 4.43
CA PHE A 51 0.92 -13.44 3.61
C PHE A 51 2.18 -14.06 3.03
N VAL A 52 3.07 -13.23 2.46
CA VAL A 52 4.36 -13.70 1.92
C VAL A 52 5.19 -14.33 3.02
N THR A 53 5.32 -13.66 4.17
CA THR A 53 6.16 -14.14 5.27
C THR A 53 5.65 -15.47 5.80
N MET A 54 4.34 -15.63 6.01
CA MET A 54 3.75 -16.91 6.44
C MET A 54 3.93 -18.00 5.37
N SER A 55 3.66 -17.69 4.10
CA SER A 55 3.73 -18.66 2.99
C SER A 55 5.16 -19.12 2.66
N VAL A 56 6.15 -18.26 2.93
CA VAL A 56 7.56 -18.48 2.59
C VAL A 56 8.32 -19.06 3.79
N MET A 57 8.08 -18.58 5.00
CA MET A 57 8.76 -19.08 6.20
C MET A 57 8.38 -20.51 6.54
N GLU A 58 7.11 -20.91 6.35
CA GLU A 58 6.69 -22.32 6.51
C GLU A 58 7.50 -23.29 5.62
N ARG A 59 8.03 -22.82 4.49
CA ARG A 59 8.79 -23.65 3.54
C ARG A 59 10.30 -23.60 3.73
N LEU A 60 10.85 -22.46 4.14
CA LEU A 60 12.31 -22.26 4.20
C LEU A 60 12.90 -22.55 5.57
N TRP A 61 12.19 -22.22 6.64
CA TRP A 61 12.68 -22.40 8.01
C TRP A 61 11.54 -22.75 8.97
N PRO A 62 11.12 -24.02 9.02
CA PRO A 62 10.06 -24.46 9.93
C PRO A 62 10.43 -24.26 11.42
N ASP A 63 11.73 -24.23 11.76
CA ASP A 63 12.24 -24.01 13.12
C ASP A 63 12.55 -22.53 13.43
N ALA A 64 12.19 -21.60 12.54
CA ALA A 64 12.43 -20.18 12.79
C ALA A 64 11.68 -19.71 14.05
N SER A 65 12.38 -18.99 14.92
CA SER A 65 11.75 -18.43 16.12
C SER A 65 10.65 -17.44 15.74
N VAL A 66 9.55 -17.46 16.51
CA VAL A 66 8.40 -16.55 16.32
C VAL A 66 8.84 -15.08 16.28
N LEU A 67 9.88 -14.72 17.06
CA LEU A 67 10.49 -13.40 17.08
C LEU A 67 11.12 -13.00 15.74
N ALA A 68 11.89 -13.91 15.11
CA ALA A 68 12.52 -13.64 13.82
C ALA A 68 11.49 -13.49 12.71
N VAL A 69 10.47 -14.35 12.68
CA VAL A 69 9.37 -14.28 11.71
C VAL A 69 8.59 -12.97 11.85
N SER A 70 8.29 -12.56 13.10
CA SER A 70 7.61 -11.30 13.39
C SER A 70 8.43 -10.09 12.94
N PHE A 71 9.74 -10.07 13.21
CA PHE A 71 10.61 -8.98 12.80
C PHE A 71 10.69 -8.85 11.28
N ILE A 72 10.94 -9.97 10.58
CA ILE A 72 11.01 -10.01 9.11
C ILE A 72 9.69 -9.54 8.50
N SER A 73 8.56 -10.06 9.01
CA SER A 73 7.23 -9.64 8.56
C SER A 73 7.02 -8.14 8.75
N THR A 74 7.41 -7.58 9.89
CA THR A 74 7.23 -6.16 10.20
C THR A 74 8.07 -5.26 9.28
N VAL A 75 9.34 -5.62 9.06
CA VAL A 75 10.23 -4.88 8.14
C VAL A 75 9.70 -4.94 6.71
N LEU A 76 9.31 -6.12 6.22
CA LEU A 76 8.70 -6.28 4.90
C LEU A 76 7.40 -5.48 4.77
N SER A 77 6.58 -5.47 5.80
CA SER A 77 5.31 -4.72 5.84
C SER A 77 5.54 -3.22 5.68
N ALA A 78 6.48 -2.68 6.45
CA ALA A 78 6.82 -1.26 6.39
C ALA A 78 7.37 -0.90 5.00
N MET A 79 8.32 -1.70 4.48
CA MET A 79 8.91 -1.46 3.15
C MET A 79 7.88 -1.52 2.02
N LEU A 80 7.01 -2.53 2.01
CA LEU A 80 5.95 -2.67 1.00
C LEU A 80 4.92 -1.55 1.12
N GLY A 81 4.49 -1.21 2.33
CA GLY A 81 3.53 -0.13 2.58
C GLY A 81 4.05 1.22 2.08
N GLU A 82 5.28 1.57 2.45
CA GLU A 82 5.98 2.78 2.01
C GLU A 82 6.15 2.80 0.48
N TYR A 83 6.60 1.70 -0.12
CA TYR A 83 6.76 1.59 -1.57
C TYR A 83 5.43 1.78 -2.31
N LEU A 84 4.36 1.15 -1.85
CA LEU A 84 3.03 1.28 -2.44
C LEU A 84 2.53 2.73 -2.33
N HIS A 85 2.75 3.37 -1.18
CA HIS A 85 2.38 4.77 -0.98
C HIS A 85 3.17 5.73 -1.88
N ALA A 86 4.49 5.60 -1.94
CA ALA A 86 5.34 6.45 -2.79
C ALA A 86 4.96 6.29 -4.27
N ARG A 87 4.67 5.05 -4.70
CA ARG A 87 4.20 4.76 -6.05
C ARG A 87 2.83 5.37 -6.33
N SER A 88 1.86 5.23 -5.42
CA SER A 88 0.52 5.80 -5.61
C SER A 88 0.55 7.32 -5.64
N PHE A 89 1.36 7.94 -4.77
CA PHE A 89 1.55 9.39 -4.73
C PHE A 89 2.20 9.94 -6.00
N ARG A 90 3.21 9.24 -6.53
CA ARG A 90 3.82 9.62 -7.81
C ARG A 90 2.85 9.50 -8.98
N LEU A 91 2.04 8.43 -9.02
CA LEU A 91 1.02 8.25 -10.05
C LEU A 91 -0.08 9.31 -9.96
N SER A 92 -0.52 9.68 -8.75
CA SER A 92 -1.52 10.73 -8.58
C SER A 92 -0.99 12.10 -9.02
N LEU A 93 0.26 12.43 -8.69
CA LEU A 93 0.91 13.65 -9.19
C LEU A 93 1.01 13.68 -10.72
N LEU A 94 1.39 12.57 -11.36
CA LEU A 94 1.47 12.48 -12.83
C LEU A 94 0.12 12.68 -13.50
N MET A 95 -0.98 12.21 -12.89
CA MET A 95 -2.32 12.42 -13.43
C MET A 95 -2.83 13.85 -13.24
N ILE A 96 -2.36 14.57 -12.22
CA ILE A 96 -2.77 15.95 -11.93
C ILE A 96 -1.90 16.98 -12.67
N ALA A 97 -0.63 16.67 -12.95
CA ALA A 97 0.29 17.53 -13.71
C ALA A 97 -0.31 18.10 -15.02
N PRO A 98 -0.98 17.33 -15.90
CA PRO A 98 -1.56 17.86 -17.13
C PRO A 98 -2.80 18.74 -16.89
N LEU A 99 -3.50 18.60 -15.75
CA LEU A 99 -4.65 19.45 -15.42
C LEU A 99 -4.19 20.86 -14.99
N ARG A 100 -3.13 20.93 -14.17
CA ARG A 100 -2.54 22.20 -13.73
C ARG A 100 -1.94 23.02 -14.87
N SER A 101 -1.36 22.35 -15.87
CA SER A 101 -0.77 23.04 -17.03
C SER A 101 -1.83 23.68 -17.95
N LYS A 102 -3.08 23.23 -17.91
CA LYS A 102 -4.18 23.83 -18.68
C LYS A 102 -4.79 25.05 -17.99
N GLU A 103 -4.85 25.04 -16.66
CA GLU A 103 -5.30 26.19 -15.87
C GLU A 103 -4.35 27.38 -15.99
N SER A 104 -3.03 27.16 -15.99
CA SER A 104 -2.02 28.22 -16.12
C SER A 104 -1.99 28.91 -17.50
N LYS A 105 -2.67 28.36 -18.52
CA LYS A 105 -2.72 28.94 -19.88
C LYS A 105 -4.02 29.70 -20.15
N ARG A 106 -4.94 29.77 -19.19
CA ARG A 106 -6.13 30.62 -19.22
C ARG A 106 -5.88 31.90 -18.45
#